data_AF-A0AAU9RT54-F1
#
_entry.id   AF-A0AAU9RT54-F1
#
_cell.length_a   1.000
_cell.length_b   1.000
_cell.length_c   1.000
_cell.angle_alpha   90.00
_cell.angle_beta   90.00
_cell.angle_gamma   90.00
#
_symmetry.space_group_name_H-M   'P 1'
#
loop_
_entity.id
_entity.type
_entity.pdbx_description
1 polymer ?
#
loop_
_entity_poly.entity_id
_entity_poly.type
_entity_poly.pdbx_seq_one_letter_code
_entity_poly.pdbx_strand_id
1 'polypeptide(L)'
;MKKKKEKSARAATTATDAAASVDLKALIRDHSLFFDKLIELIPAKFYLPSDEDKKPWFQGLCKAAKAAAKKQTKENIKKARRDRLDPEKSQTSTLELLKQKIDDDKQTNEGGDDEAQEDIKRTTNFDGCDERSVTYEELRQRLHRRIEELRANRGTGEKSKNERREKKGDQLKKRKRDDNSGKDAKGGNMGKPEGENDVTEATKGIEFGKVKLGGEDESGRKKTKRKLSKGKELERAKQLEEAKKDPEKGEAVAKKHSWKAAASRAAGVKVHDDPKLLKQSIHKEKKRHEKNAEKWKERVESREKLKEEKQQKRAENIAERIHQKKMRKIAKREKKLLRPGFEGRKEGYINED
;
A
#
# COMPACT_ATOMS: atom_id res chain seq x y z
N MET A 1 5.26 85.10 16.06
CA MET A 1 4.84 86.15 15.11
C MET A 1 4.49 85.52 13.77
N LYS A 2 3.41 86.01 13.16
CA LYS A 2 2.77 85.49 11.93
C LYS A 2 3.62 85.72 10.67
N LYS A 3 3.47 84.82 9.67
CA LYS A 3 3.27 85.02 8.20
C LYS A 3 3.81 83.78 7.48
N LYS A 4 3.03 82.86 6.89
CA LYS A 4 2.00 82.87 5.82
C LYS A 4 2.57 83.06 4.39
N LYS A 5 2.58 81.95 3.62
CA LYS A 5 2.39 81.79 2.15
C LYS A 5 3.44 82.45 1.21
N GLU A 6 3.75 82.00 -0.01
CA GLU A 6 3.14 81.12 -1.01
C GLU A 6 4.18 80.82 -2.15
N LYS A 7 3.96 79.71 -2.88
CA LYS A 7 4.19 79.46 -4.34
C LYS A 7 5.60 79.37 -4.96
N SER A 8 5.85 78.23 -5.62
CA SER A 8 6.38 78.09 -6.99
C SER A 8 6.16 76.63 -7.42
N ALA A 9 5.12 76.30 -8.19
CA ALA A 9 5.06 76.29 -9.67
C ALA A 9 5.84 75.13 -10.31
N ARG A 10 5.03 74.21 -10.88
CA ARG A 10 5.39 73.13 -11.79
C ARG A 10 5.95 73.70 -13.09
N ALA A 11 7.11 73.22 -13.54
CA ALA A 11 7.57 73.33 -14.91
C ALA A 11 7.96 71.93 -15.40
N ALA A 12 7.24 71.46 -16.42
CA ALA A 12 7.56 70.27 -17.18
C ALA A 12 8.71 70.56 -18.15
N THR A 13 9.60 69.58 -18.33
CA THR A 13 10.48 69.41 -19.50
C THR A 13 10.42 67.91 -19.83
N THR A 14 9.46 67.47 -20.63
CA THR A 14 9.58 67.19 -22.08
C THR A 14 10.78 66.33 -22.49
N ALA A 15 10.46 65.07 -22.79
CA ALA A 15 10.91 64.28 -23.93
C ALA A 15 12.42 64.06 -24.15
N THR A 16 12.83 62.83 -23.89
CA THR A 16 13.68 62.03 -24.79
C THR A 16 12.94 60.69 -24.98
N ASP A 17 11.94 60.59 -25.86
CA ASP A 17 12.12 60.26 -27.28
C ASP A 17 13.54 59.85 -27.67
N ALA A 18 13.96 58.71 -27.13
CA ALA A 18 14.82 57.78 -27.83
C ALA A 18 13.99 56.52 -28.08
N ALA A 19 12.99 56.66 -28.97
CA ALA A 19 12.36 55.53 -29.62
C ALA A 19 13.45 54.76 -30.35
N ALA A 20 14.07 53.80 -29.66
CA ALA A 20 14.68 52.68 -30.34
C ALA A 20 13.59 52.15 -31.26
N SER A 21 13.83 52.18 -32.57
CA SER A 21 13.09 51.40 -33.55
C SER A 21 13.34 49.93 -33.22
N VAL A 22 12.78 49.45 -32.11
CA VAL A 22 12.81 48.06 -31.72
C VAL A 22 12.01 47.39 -32.82
N ASP A 23 12.70 46.64 -33.67
CA ASP A 23 12.04 45.86 -34.71
C ASP A 23 11.05 44.93 -34.00
N LEU A 24 9.77 45.30 -34.03
CA LEU A 24 8.72 44.57 -33.33
C LEU A 24 8.70 43.11 -33.76
N LYS A 25 9.10 42.82 -35.01
CA LYS A 25 9.23 41.44 -35.51
C LYS A 25 10.37 40.71 -34.82
N ALA A 26 11.50 41.37 -34.56
CA ALA A 26 12.59 40.79 -33.78
C ALA A 26 12.16 40.54 -32.33
N LEU A 27 11.50 41.51 -31.69
CA LEU A 27 11.02 41.36 -30.32
C LEU A 27 10.00 40.22 -30.16
N ILE A 28 9.06 40.09 -31.10
CA ILE A 28 8.08 38.99 -31.10
C ILE A 28 8.79 37.64 -31.27
N ARG A 29 9.81 37.54 -32.13
CA ARG A 29 10.61 36.32 -32.29
C ARG A 29 11.40 35.98 -31.04
N ASP A 30 11.99 36.97 -30.37
CA ASP A 30 12.73 36.76 -29.13
C ASP A 30 11.81 36.27 -28.01
N HIS A 31 10.60 36.85 -27.92
CA HIS A 31 9.58 36.39 -26.99
C HIS A 31 9.10 34.97 -27.32
N SER A 32 8.87 34.62 -28.59
CA SER A 32 8.49 33.25 -28.95
C SER A 32 9.56 32.24 -28.55
N LEU A 33 10.83 32.54 -28.82
CA LEU A 33 11.96 31.70 -28.42
C LEU A 33 12.09 31.59 -26.88
N PHE A 34 11.77 32.65 -26.15
CA PHE A 34 11.76 32.63 -24.69
C PHE A 34 10.66 31.71 -24.14
N PHE A 35 9.45 31.78 -24.70
CA PHE A 35 8.36 30.89 -24.31
C PHE A 35 8.63 29.43 -24.68
N ASP A 36 9.22 29.19 -25.84
CA ASP A 36 9.64 27.84 -26.25
C ASP A 36 10.59 27.22 -25.22
N LYS A 37 11.63 27.98 -24.80
CA LYS A 37 12.56 27.57 -23.74
C LYS A 37 11.87 27.33 -22.40
N LEU A 38 10.88 28.15 -22.03
CA LEU A 38 10.12 27.96 -20.80
C LEU A 38 9.33 26.64 -20.82
N ILE A 39 8.73 26.29 -21.96
CA ILE A 39 7.96 25.05 -22.12
C ILE A 39 8.89 23.83 -22.06
N GLU A 40 10.14 23.95 -22.53
CA GLU A 40 11.16 22.90 -22.44
C GLU A 40 11.64 22.62 -21.02
N LEU A 41 11.63 23.61 -20.12
CA LEU A 41 12.00 23.43 -18.72
C LEU A 41 11.00 22.56 -17.93
N ILE A 42 9.76 22.45 -18.43
CA ILE A 42 8.71 21.69 -17.78
C ILE A 42 8.61 20.32 -18.46
N PRO A 43 8.70 19.20 -17.72
CA PRO A 43 8.67 17.87 -18.33
C PRO A 43 7.41 17.61 -19.18
N ALA A 44 7.62 16.99 -20.35
CA ALA A 44 6.57 16.59 -21.30
C ALA A 44 5.37 15.88 -20.66
N LYS A 45 5.59 15.11 -19.58
CA LYS A 45 4.56 14.37 -18.82
C LYS A 45 3.39 15.25 -18.33
N PHE A 46 3.60 16.54 -18.13
CA PHE A 46 2.55 17.44 -17.64
C PHE A 46 1.67 18.03 -18.76
N TYR A 47 2.17 18.07 -19.99
CA TYR A 47 1.42 18.57 -21.15
C TYR A 47 0.82 17.43 -21.98
N LEU A 48 1.49 16.28 -22.01
CA LEU A 48 1.13 15.15 -22.82
C LEU A 48 0.58 14.04 -21.92
N PRO A 49 -0.65 13.53 -22.18
CA PRO A 49 -1.15 12.35 -21.50
C PRO A 49 -0.12 11.22 -21.62
N SER A 50 0.40 10.77 -20.49
CA SER A 50 1.37 9.67 -20.46
C SER A 50 0.63 8.34 -20.56
N ASP A 51 1.04 7.48 -21.49
CA ASP A 51 0.48 6.12 -21.62
C ASP A 51 0.73 5.22 -20.38
N GLU A 52 1.43 5.75 -19.36
CA GLU A 52 1.57 5.11 -18.05
C GLU A 52 0.21 4.89 -17.37
N ASP A 53 -0.73 5.83 -17.51
CA ASP A 53 -2.03 5.79 -16.82
C ASP A 53 -3.02 4.84 -17.49
N LYS A 54 -2.82 4.54 -18.79
CA LYS A 54 -3.61 3.56 -19.55
C LYS A 54 -3.08 2.13 -19.41
N LYS A 55 -1.96 1.93 -18.71
CA LYS A 55 -1.31 0.61 -18.63
C LYS A 55 -2.20 -0.36 -17.85
N PRO A 56 -2.74 -1.42 -18.48
CA PRO A 56 -3.65 -2.33 -17.82
C PRO A 56 -2.95 -2.95 -16.60
N TRP A 57 -3.49 -2.69 -15.42
CA TRP A 57 -3.03 -3.35 -14.21
C TRP A 57 -3.21 -4.87 -14.40
N PHE A 58 -2.14 -5.65 -14.23
CA PHE A 58 -2.10 -7.09 -14.60
C PHE A 58 -3.07 -8.01 -13.81
N GLN A 59 -4.02 -7.48 -13.04
CA GLN A 59 -5.08 -8.30 -12.45
C GLN A 59 -6.06 -8.75 -13.55
N GLY A 60 -6.57 -9.96 -13.44
CA GLY A 60 -7.51 -10.53 -14.41
C GLY A 60 -6.89 -11.29 -15.60
N LEU A 61 -5.66 -10.97 -16.05
CA LEU A 61 -5.07 -11.66 -17.21
C LEU A 61 -4.70 -13.14 -16.94
N CYS A 62 -4.80 -13.99 -17.96
CA CYS A 62 -4.36 -15.39 -17.88
C CYS A 62 -2.83 -15.48 -17.71
N LYS A 63 -2.32 -16.65 -17.29
CA LYS A 63 -0.86 -16.82 -17.02
C LYS A 63 -0.01 -16.55 -18.27
N ALA A 64 -0.45 -16.98 -19.44
CA ALA A 64 0.24 -16.76 -20.71
C ALA A 64 0.27 -15.28 -21.10
N ALA A 65 -0.89 -14.59 -21.04
CA ALA A 65 -0.99 -13.16 -21.31
C ALA A 65 -0.14 -12.32 -20.34
N LYS A 66 -0.09 -12.71 -19.05
CA LYS A 66 0.81 -12.08 -18.06
C LYS A 66 2.29 -12.27 -18.41
N ALA A 67 2.68 -13.44 -18.91
CA ALA A 67 4.06 -13.68 -19.32
C ALA A 67 4.43 -12.86 -20.56
N ALA A 68 3.55 -12.81 -21.56
CA ALA A 68 3.71 -12.00 -22.76
C ALA A 68 3.83 -10.50 -22.41
N ALA A 69 2.91 -9.96 -21.61
CA ALA A 69 2.95 -8.54 -21.26
C ALA A 69 4.16 -8.17 -20.37
N LYS A 70 4.66 -9.10 -19.55
CA LYS A 70 5.94 -8.93 -18.84
C LYS A 70 7.15 -8.97 -19.78
N LYS A 71 7.12 -9.81 -20.82
CA LYS A 71 8.17 -9.84 -21.86
C LYS A 71 8.22 -8.51 -22.62
N GLN A 72 7.05 -8.01 -23.04
CA GLN A 72 6.90 -6.69 -23.66
C GLN A 72 7.41 -5.57 -22.74
N THR A 73 7.08 -5.60 -21.45
CA THR A 73 7.60 -4.61 -20.50
C THR A 73 9.13 -4.65 -20.39
N LYS A 74 9.74 -5.84 -20.38
CA LYS A 74 11.20 -5.99 -20.35
C LYS A 74 11.85 -5.51 -21.64
N GLU A 75 11.24 -5.76 -22.79
CA GLU A 75 11.71 -5.28 -24.10
C GLU A 75 11.61 -3.76 -24.20
N ASN A 76 10.50 -3.17 -23.75
CA ASN A 76 10.33 -1.71 -23.70
C ASN A 76 11.36 -1.04 -22.78
N ILE A 77 11.66 -1.62 -21.62
CA ILE A 77 12.72 -1.10 -20.73
C ILE A 77 14.10 -1.19 -21.40
N LYS A 78 14.39 -2.27 -22.14
CA LYS A 78 15.65 -2.39 -22.89
C LYS A 78 15.73 -1.39 -24.03
N LYS A 79 14.63 -1.17 -24.75
CA LYS A 79 14.52 -0.19 -25.83
C LYS A 79 14.72 1.23 -25.28
N ALA A 80 14.00 1.61 -24.22
CA ALA A 80 14.18 2.89 -23.55
C ALA A 80 15.62 3.12 -23.05
N ARG A 81 16.31 2.07 -22.58
CA ARG A 81 17.72 2.16 -22.20
C ARG A 81 18.66 2.39 -23.39
N ARG A 82 18.34 1.82 -24.57
CA ARG A 82 19.08 2.10 -25.82
C ARG A 82 18.78 3.51 -26.31
N ASP A 83 17.51 3.88 -26.35
CA ASP A 83 17.08 5.20 -26.83
C ASP A 83 17.65 6.33 -25.95
N ARG A 84 17.87 6.08 -24.64
CA ARG A 84 18.57 7.02 -23.75
C ARG A 84 20.05 7.25 -24.12
N LEU A 85 20.64 6.35 -24.89
CA LEU A 85 22.03 6.44 -25.37
C LEU A 85 22.12 6.92 -26.83
N ASP A 86 20.98 7.10 -27.50
CA ASP A 86 20.92 7.61 -28.87
C ASP A 86 20.76 9.15 -28.83
N PRO A 87 21.72 9.92 -29.38
CA PRO A 87 21.67 11.39 -29.33
C PRO A 87 20.42 11.96 -30.01
N GLU A 88 20.05 11.42 -31.18
CA GLU A 88 18.86 11.81 -31.96
C GLU A 88 17.54 11.68 -31.17
N LYS A 89 17.39 10.65 -30.34
CA LYS A 89 16.15 10.42 -29.57
C LYS A 89 16.14 11.17 -28.24
N SER A 90 17.32 11.37 -27.66
CA SER A 90 17.48 12.09 -26.39
C SER A 90 17.21 13.59 -26.48
N GLN A 91 17.21 14.14 -27.71
CA GLN A 91 16.94 15.55 -27.98
C GLN A 91 15.45 15.85 -28.23
N THR A 92 14.57 14.86 -28.12
CA THR A 92 13.12 15.06 -28.34
C THR A 92 12.58 16.11 -27.37
N SER A 93 12.41 17.34 -27.88
CA SER A 93 11.89 18.47 -27.12
C SER A 93 10.42 18.25 -26.80
N THR A 94 9.95 18.84 -25.69
CA THR A 94 8.52 18.80 -25.33
C THR A 94 7.65 19.38 -26.44
N LEU A 95 8.16 20.39 -27.15
CA LEU A 95 7.54 21.02 -28.31
C LEU A 95 7.54 20.11 -29.54
N GLU A 96 8.59 19.33 -29.74
CA GLU A 96 8.69 18.37 -30.84
C GLU A 96 7.66 17.24 -30.67
N LEU A 97 7.52 16.71 -29.45
CA LEU A 97 6.49 15.75 -29.11
C LEU A 97 5.07 16.32 -29.28
N LEU A 98 4.88 17.61 -29.01
CA LEU A 98 3.59 18.27 -29.21
C LEU A 98 3.28 18.46 -30.70
N LYS A 99 4.28 18.90 -31.49
CA LYS A 99 4.17 19.02 -32.96
C LYS A 99 3.87 17.68 -33.59
N GLN A 100 4.59 16.62 -33.20
CA GLN A 100 4.37 15.27 -33.70
C GLN A 100 2.94 14.80 -33.42
N LYS A 101 2.40 15.02 -32.22
CA LYS A 101 1.00 14.67 -31.93
C LYS A 101 0.00 15.46 -32.77
N ILE A 102 0.24 16.76 -32.96
CA ILE A 102 -0.62 17.59 -33.80
C ILE A 102 -0.58 17.09 -35.26
N ASP A 103 0.59 16.68 -35.75
CA ASP A 103 0.72 16.13 -37.10
C ASP A 103 0.08 14.74 -37.22
N ASP A 104 0.22 13.88 -36.21
CA ASP A 104 -0.48 12.58 -36.12
C ASP A 104 -2.02 12.77 -36.07
N ASP A 105 -2.50 13.75 -35.30
CA ASP A 105 -3.92 14.10 -35.20
C ASP A 105 -4.45 14.70 -36.51
N LYS A 106 -3.63 15.49 -37.24
CA LYS A 106 -3.98 15.99 -38.58
C LYS A 106 -4.03 14.87 -39.61
N GLN A 107 -3.04 13.98 -39.63
CA GLN A 107 -3.02 12.84 -40.54
C GLN A 107 -4.17 11.86 -40.31
N THR A 108 -4.61 11.70 -39.05
CA THR A 108 -5.79 10.88 -38.73
C THR A 108 -7.11 11.57 -39.10
N ASN A 109 -7.14 12.90 -39.22
CA ASN A 109 -8.33 13.67 -39.58
C ASN A 109 -8.44 13.98 -41.09
N GLU A 110 -7.36 13.90 -41.87
CA GLU A 110 -7.38 14.09 -43.34
C GLU A 110 -7.91 12.87 -44.14
N GLY A 111 -8.46 11.85 -43.46
CA GLY A 111 -9.12 10.69 -44.07
C GLY A 111 -10.65 10.75 -44.09
N GLY A 112 -11.27 11.86 -43.69
CA GLY A 112 -12.72 12.05 -43.66
C GLY A 112 -13.13 13.40 -44.22
N ASP A 113 -13.72 13.40 -45.40
CA ASP A 113 -14.24 14.59 -46.07
C ASP A 113 -15.58 15.05 -45.45
N ASP A 114 -15.77 16.37 -45.50
CA ASP A 114 -16.97 17.19 -45.26
C ASP A 114 -17.52 17.50 -43.84
N GLU A 115 -17.41 18.81 -43.52
CA GLU A 115 -18.42 19.71 -42.94
C GLU A 115 -19.11 19.29 -41.62
N ALA A 116 -18.54 19.72 -40.47
CA ALA A 116 -19.35 20.07 -39.30
C ALA A 116 -18.62 21.08 -38.40
N GLN A 117 -19.18 22.28 -38.38
CA GLN A 117 -18.91 23.35 -37.44
C GLN A 117 -19.31 22.93 -36.00
N GLU A 118 -18.42 23.23 -35.05
CA GLU A 118 -18.59 23.26 -33.58
C GLU A 118 -19.29 22.08 -32.87
N ASP A 119 -18.52 21.35 -32.05
CA ASP A 119 -18.84 21.05 -30.64
C ASP A 119 -17.75 20.15 -30.03
N ILE A 120 -16.80 20.73 -29.30
CA ILE A 120 -15.85 19.97 -28.47
C ILE A 120 -16.62 19.48 -27.23
N LYS A 121 -17.37 18.38 -27.38
CA LYS A 121 -17.86 17.56 -26.27
C LYS A 121 -16.68 16.88 -25.60
N ARG A 122 -16.13 17.53 -24.57
CA ARG A 122 -15.30 16.89 -23.55
C ARG A 122 -16.13 15.79 -22.88
N THR A 123 -15.79 14.54 -23.15
CA THR A 123 -16.31 13.38 -22.43
C THR A 123 -15.63 13.28 -21.06
N THR A 124 -16.05 14.12 -20.13
CA THR A 124 -15.83 13.85 -18.70
C THR A 124 -16.97 13.00 -18.20
N ASN A 125 -16.75 11.69 -18.16
CA ASN A 125 -17.49 10.81 -17.26
C ASN A 125 -17.03 11.13 -15.83
N PHE A 126 -17.55 12.22 -15.25
CA PHE A 126 -17.51 12.49 -13.82
C PHE A 126 -18.95 12.48 -13.33
N ASP A 127 -19.34 11.32 -12.82
CA ASP A 127 -20.65 11.06 -12.28
C ASP A 127 -20.83 11.84 -10.96
N GLY A 128 -21.76 12.80 -10.98
CA GLY A 128 -22.53 13.34 -9.85
C GLY A 128 -21.85 13.71 -8.53
N CYS A 129 -21.62 15.02 -8.31
CA CYS A 129 -22.20 15.74 -7.15
C CYS A 129 -21.89 17.24 -7.18
N ASP A 130 -22.97 18.02 -7.30
CA ASP A 130 -23.20 19.33 -6.69
C ASP A 130 -22.40 20.56 -7.22
N GLU A 131 -22.98 21.25 -8.20
CA GLU A 131 -22.70 22.66 -8.51
C GLU A 131 -23.28 23.58 -7.42
N ARG A 132 -22.71 23.51 -6.22
CA ARG A 132 -22.81 24.63 -5.27
C ARG A 132 -21.52 25.42 -5.39
N SER A 133 -21.64 26.71 -5.73
CA SER A 133 -20.51 27.65 -5.82
C SER A 133 -19.78 27.70 -4.47
N VAL A 134 -18.72 26.91 -4.34
CA VAL A 134 -17.90 26.79 -3.14
C VAL A 134 -17.13 28.10 -2.97
N THR A 135 -17.31 28.77 -1.84
CA THR A 135 -16.55 29.97 -1.51
C THR A 135 -15.07 29.63 -1.28
N TYR A 136 -14.18 30.58 -1.55
CA TYR A 136 -12.73 30.36 -1.44
C TYR A 136 -12.29 29.81 -0.06
N GLU A 137 -13.03 30.17 0.99
CA GLU A 137 -12.81 29.70 2.36
C GLU A 137 -13.17 28.23 2.54
N GLU A 138 -14.28 27.76 1.97
CA GLU A 138 -14.65 26.34 1.98
C GLU A 138 -13.63 25.49 1.21
N LEU A 139 -13.07 26.01 0.12
CA LEU A 139 -12.02 25.31 -0.61
C LEU A 139 -10.74 25.18 0.23
N ARG A 140 -10.36 26.23 0.97
CA ARG A 140 -9.24 26.19 1.92
C ARG A 140 -9.49 25.20 3.05
N GLN A 141 -10.68 25.20 3.63
CA GLN A 141 -11.04 24.27 4.70
C GLN A 141 -11.04 22.82 4.21
N ARG A 142 -11.54 22.57 2.99
CA ARG A 142 -11.50 21.26 2.34
C ARG A 142 -10.06 20.80 2.08
N LEU A 143 -9.18 21.72 1.66
CA LEU A 143 -7.76 21.43 1.50
C LEU A 143 -7.09 21.10 2.84
N HIS A 144 -7.35 21.86 3.90
CA HIS A 144 -6.81 21.59 5.24
C HIS A 144 -7.27 20.24 5.77
N ARG A 145 -8.57 19.92 5.65
CA ARG A 145 -9.12 18.61 6.01
C ARG A 145 -8.48 17.47 5.21
N ARG A 146 -8.26 17.66 3.91
CA ARG A 146 -7.59 16.67 3.06
C ARG A 146 -6.13 16.45 3.45
N ILE A 147 -5.42 17.51 3.83
CA ILE A 147 -4.04 17.45 4.33
C ILE A 147 -3.99 16.72 5.68
N GLU A 148 -4.94 16.98 6.59
CA GLU A 148 -5.04 16.29 7.88
C GLU A 148 -5.35 14.80 7.72
N GLU A 149 -6.29 14.44 6.85
CA GLU A 149 -6.57 13.03 6.51
C GLU A 149 -5.31 12.33 6.00
N LEU A 150 -4.55 12.96 5.10
CA LEU A 150 -3.30 12.40 4.57
C LEU A 150 -2.17 12.33 5.61
N ARG A 151 -2.12 13.28 6.56
CA ARG A 151 -1.15 13.25 7.67
C ARG A 151 -1.51 12.19 8.71
N ALA A 152 -2.78 12.03 9.04
CA ALA A 152 -3.28 10.97 9.92
C ALA A 152 -2.99 9.58 9.31
N ASN A 153 -3.16 9.43 7.99
CA ASN A 153 -2.91 8.17 7.30
C ASN A 153 -1.42 7.87 7.09
N ARG A 154 -0.53 8.87 7.23
CA ARG A 154 0.93 8.71 7.13
C ARG A 154 1.62 8.40 8.45
N GLY A 155 0.89 8.33 9.57
CA GLY A 155 1.43 7.90 10.86
C GLY A 155 2.70 8.67 11.23
N THR A 156 2.55 9.94 11.60
CA THR A 156 3.65 10.83 12.02
C THR A 156 4.62 10.13 12.98
N GLY A 157 5.79 9.79 12.44
CA GLY A 157 6.81 8.95 13.03
C GLY A 157 7.77 9.67 13.98
N GLU A 158 7.25 10.43 14.94
CA GLU A 158 8.08 10.98 16.04
C GLU A 158 7.60 10.60 17.44
N LYS A 159 6.31 10.34 17.66
CA LYS A 159 5.81 9.95 18.99
C LYS A 159 5.94 8.45 19.32
N SER A 160 6.24 7.60 18.34
CA SER A 160 6.22 6.13 18.51
C SER A 160 7.52 5.53 19.11
N LYS A 161 8.67 6.21 19.02
CA LYS A 161 9.94 5.67 19.53
C LYS A 161 10.05 5.75 21.05
N ASN A 162 9.48 6.77 21.70
CA ASN A 162 9.58 6.93 23.15
C ASN A 162 8.65 5.97 23.90
N GLU A 163 7.40 5.86 23.46
CA GLU A 163 6.37 5.01 24.11
C GLU A 163 6.69 3.51 24.03
N ARG A 164 7.41 3.08 22.98
CA ARG A 164 7.84 1.68 22.82
C ARG A 164 9.03 1.31 23.71
N ARG A 165 9.80 2.31 24.17
CA ARG A 165 10.91 2.13 25.13
C ARG A 165 10.37 2.03 26.56
N GLU A 166 9.39 2.84 26.92
CA GLU A 166 8.74 2.81 28.24
C GLU A 166 7.95 1.50 28.47
N LYS A 167 7.17 1.04 27.49
CA LYS A 167 6.43 -0.24 27.59
C LYS A 167 7.33 -1.49 27.73
N LYS A 168 8.60 -1.41 27.32
CA LYS A 168 9.57 -2.50 27.49
C LYS A 168 10.22 -2.52 28.87
N GLY A 169 10.32 -1.36 29.53
CA GLY A 169 10.82 -1.23 30.90
C GLY A 169 9.82 -1.77 31.95
N ASP A 170 8.53 -1.54 31.74
CA ASP A 170 7.47 -1.95 32.68
C ASP A 170 7.20 -3.46 32.71
N GLN A 171 7.44 -4.18 31.60
CA GLN A 171 7.29 -5.64 31.58
C GLN A 171 8.39 -6.37 32.35
N LEU A 172 9.56 -5.75 32.54
CA LEU A 172 10.68 -6.35 33.28
C LEU A 172 10.56 -6.12 34.79
N LYS A 173 9.86 -5.06 35.24
CA LYS A 173 9.61 -4.81 36.68
C LYS A 173 8.46 -5.64 37.26
N LYS A 174 7.60 -6.26 36.44
CA LYS A 174 6.49 -7.11 36.91
C LYS A 174 6.85 -8.58 37.16
N ARG A 175 8.10 -9.00 36.95
CA ARG A 175 8.52 -10.42 37.12
C ARG A 175 9.43 -10.66 38.33
N LYS A 176 9.49 -9.72 39.27
CA LYS A 176 10.17 -9.92 40.56
C LYS A 176 9.38 -9.26 41.69
N ARG A 177 8.40 -9.99 42.24
CA ARG A 177 8.16 -10.05 43.68
C ARG A 177 7.43 -11.35 43.99
N ASP A 178 8.16 -12.21 44.66
CA ASP A 178 7.75 -13.49 45.22
C ASP A 178 6.81 -13.31 46.43
N ASP A 179 6.08 -14.39 46.68
CA ASP A 179 5.62 -14.96 47.96
C ASP A 179 4.56 -14.30 48.85
N ASN A 180 3.59 -15.17 49.17
CA ASN A 180 2.92 -15.41 50.44
C ASN A 180 1.54 -14.79 50.78
N SER A 181 0.71 -15.72 51.26
CA SER A 181 -0.35 -15.61 52.28
C SER A 181 -1.58 -14.72 52.04
N GLY A 182 -2.71 -15.38 51.77
CA GLY A 182 -3.69 -15.67 52.82
C GLY A 182 -4.54 -14.53 53.42
N LYS A 183 -5.85 -14.77 53.36
CA LYS A 183 -6.93 -14.38 54.29
C LYS A 183 -7.70 -13.07 54.06
N ASP A 184 -9.00 -13.33 54.03
CA ASP A 184 -10.19 -12.52 54.29
C ASP A 184 -10.02 -11.28 55.17
N ALA A 185 -10.71 -10.21 54.80
CA ALA A 185 -11.27 -9.26 55.76
C ALA A 185 -12.56 -8.62 55.21
N LYS A 186 -13.62 -8.75 56.02
CA LYS A 186 -14.94 -8.15 55.93
C LYS A 186 -14.91 -6.62 55.96
N GLY A 187 -15.95 -6.02 55.39
CA GLY A 187 -16.83 -5.13 56.15
C GLY A 187 -16.54 -3.64 56.09
N GLY A 188 -17.48 -2.89 55.51
CA GLY A 188 -17.51 -1.42 55.55
C GLY A 188 -18.76 -0.88 54.88
N ASN A 189 -19.91 -1.07 55.53
CA ASN A 189 -21.19 -0.47 55.20
C ASN A 189 -21.22 0.98 55.70
N MET A 190 -21.54 1.95 54.85
CA MET A 190 -22.11 3.25 55.24
C MET A 190 -23.16 3.64 54.19
N GLY A 191 -24.40 3.83 54.63
CA GLY A 191 -25.56 3.98 53.78
C GLY A 191 -26.04 5.42 53.54
N LYS A 192 -26.80 5.52 52.45
CA LYS A 192 -27.95 6.42 52.12
C LYS A 192 -27.70 7.94 51.96
N PRO A 193 -28.54 8.66 51.18
CA PRO A 193 -29.94 8.36 50.84
C PRO A 193 -30.29 8.31 49.34
N GLU A 194 -31.40 7.60 49.09
CA GLU A 194 -32.17 7.53 47.86
C GLU A 194 -33.00 8.80 47.67
N GLY A 195 -33.21 9.21 46.41
CA GLY A 195 -34.28 10.14 46.08
C GLY A 195 -34.09 10.96 44.80
N GLU A 196 -33.65 10.39 43.67
CA GLU A 196 -33.77 11.08 42.35
C GLU A 196 -33.45 10.21 41.10
N ASN A 197 -33.75 8.90 41.11
CA ASN A 197 -33.27 8.00 40.04
C ASN A 197 -34.29 7.65 38.94
N ASP A 198 -35.59 7.91 39.10
CA ASP A 198 -36.58 7.37 38.15
C ASP A 198 -36.61 8.06 36.77
N VAL A 199 -36.32 9.37 36.70
CA VAL A 199 -36.32 10.08 35.41
C VAL A 199 -35.00 9.85 34.65
N THR A 200 -33.88 9.72 35.37
CA THR A 200 -32.55 9.54 34.76
C THR A 200 -32.27 8.09 34.37
N GLU A 201 -32.89 7.09 35.01
CA GLU A 201 -32.88 5.69 34.56
C GLU A 201 -33.70 5.50 33.28
N ALA A 202 -34.88 6.14 33.18
CA ALA A 202 -35.71 6.09 31.96
C ALA A 202 -34.99 6.69 30.75
N THR A 203 -34.26 7.81 30.92
CA THR A 203 -33.50 8.43 29.82
C THR A 203 -32.21 7.68 29.47
N LYS A 204 -31.63 6.89 30.39
CA LYS A 204 -30.50 5.98 30.10
C LYS A 204 -30.93 4.70 29.38
N GLY A 205 -32.22 4.37 29.40
CA GLY A 205 -32.80 3.20 28.72
C GLY A 205 -32.95 3.38 27.21
N ILE A 206 -32.98 4.62 26.71
CA ILE A 206 -33.25 4.94 25.30
C ILE A 206 -31.92 5.17 24.58
N GLU A 207 -31.16 4.09 24.36
CA GLU A 207 -30.07 4.09 23.38
C GLU A 207 -30.69 3.96 21.97
N PHE A 208 -30.55 5.01 21.15
CA PHE A 208 -30.97 5.00 19.75
C PHE A 208 -30.33 3.81 19.00
N GLY A 209 -31.15 2.83 18.62
CA GLY A 209 -30.74 1.65 17.85
C GLY A 209 -30.81 0.30 18.58
N LYS A 210 -31.03 0.27 19.90
CA LYS A 210 -31.26 -0.99 20.64
C LYS A 210 -32.63 -1.02 21.30
N VAL A 211 -33.55 -1.80 20.72
CA VAL A 211 -34.84 -2.10 21.34
C VAL A 211 -34.61 -3.08 22.50
N LYS A 212 -34.60 -2.58 23.73
CA LYS A 212 -34.63 -3.40 24.95
C LYS A 212 -36.09 -3.75 25.25
N LEU A 213 -36.53 -4.94 24.86
CA LEU A 213 -37.81 -5.49 25.31
C LEU A 213 -37.59 -6.06 26.71
N GLY A 214 -38.26 -5.47 27.70
CA GLY A 214 -38.12 -5.81 29.11
C GLY A 214 -38.46 -7.28 29.39
N GLY A 215 -37.55 -7.95 30.10
CA GLY A 215 -37.70 -9.33 30.57
C GLY A 215 -36.44 -10.16 30.31
N GLU A 216 -35.66 -10.39 31.38
CA GLU A 216 -34.52 -11.32 31.46
C GLU A 216 -33.15 -10.80 30.97
N ASP A 217 -32.70 -9.66 31.51
CA ASP A 217 -31.30 -9.21 31.38
C ASP A 217 -30.37 -9.96 32.36
N GLU A 218 -30.09 -11.23 32.05
CA GLU A 218 -28.95 -11.97 32.59
C GLU A 218 -27.64 -11.48 31.93
N SER A 219 -27.28 -10.18 32.02
CA SER A 219 -25.96 -9.73 31.51
C SER A 219 -25.40 -8.39 32.03
N GLY A 220 -25.51 -8.11 33.33
CA GLY A 220 -24.71 -7.08 34.03
C GLY A 220 -23.20 -7.37 34.14
N ARG A 221 -22.58 -8.11 33.21
CA ARG A 221 -21.13 -8.41 33.26
C ARG A 221 -20.46 -8.13 31.91
N LYS A 222 -19.87 -6.94 31.79
CA LYS A 222 -18.82 -6.58 30.82
C LYS A 222 -17.53 -7.39 31.08
N LYS A 223 -17.60 -8.72 30.97
CA LYS A 223 -16.43 -9.54 30.65
C LYS A 223 -16.51 -9.79 29.17
N THR A 224 -15.48 -9.41 28.40
CA THR A 224 -15.32 -9.76 26.99
C THR A 224 -15.40 -11.28 26.87
N LYS A 225 -16.60 -11.84 26.70
CA LYS A 225 -16.80 -13.28 26.50
C LYS A 225 -16.08 -13.60 25.20
N ARG A 226 -14.97 -14.33 25.30
CA ARG A 226 -14.23 -14.83 24.13
C ARG A 226 -15.26 -15.52 23.23
N LYS A 227 -15.28 -15.17 21.94
CA LYS A 227 -16.14 -15.85 20.97
C LYS A 227 -15.89 -17.35 21.10
N LEU A 228 -16.97 -18.13 21.20
CA LEU A 228 -16.87 -19.57 21.27
C LEU A 228 -16.17 -20.08 20.01
N SER A 229 -15.49 -21.22 20.10
CA SER A 229 -14.91 -21.82 18.90
C SER A 229 -16.05 -22.23 17.96
N LYS A 230 -15.84 -22.05 16.65
CA LYS A 230 -16.82 -22.45 15.61
C LYS A 230 -17.24 -23.92 15.72
N GLY A 231 -16.38 -24.78 16.28
CA GLY A 231 -16.72 -26.18 16.58
C GLY A 231 -17.79 -26.32 17.66
N LYS A 232 -17.68 -25.57 18.76
CA LYS A 232 -18.69 -25.54 19.83
C LYS A 232 -20.00 -24.91 19.35
N GLU A 233 -19.92 -23.94 18.44
CA GLU A 233 -21.11 -23.36 17.79
C GLU A 233 -21.80 -24.39 16.88
N LEU A 234 -21.04 -25.20 16.14
CA LEU A 234 -21.59 -26.28 15.31
C LEU A 234 -22.26 -27.36 16.15
N GLU A 235 -21.66 -27.76 17.27
CA GLU A 235 -22.26 -28.72 18.22
C GLU A 235 -23.58 -28.19 18.78
N ARG A 236 -23.62 -26.93 19.19
CA ARG A 236 -24.86 -26.28 19.66
C ARG A 236 -25.91 -26.18 18.57
N ALA A 237 -25.51 -25.82 17.34
CA ALA A 237 -26.42 -25.78 16.20
C ALA A 237 -27.05 -27.15 15.90
N LYS A 238 -26.26 -28.22 16.00
CA LYS A 238 -26.77 -29.60 15.84
C LYS A 238 -27.72 -30.01 16.96
N GLN A 239 -27.36 -29.74 18.20
CA GLN A 239 -28.21 -30.03 19.37
C GLN A 239 -29.56 -29.29 19.27
N LEU A 240 -29.54 -28.05 18.78
CA LEU A 240 -30.75 -27.28 18.51
C LEU A 240 -31.55 -27.81 17.32
N GLU A 241 -30.89 -28.38 16.31
CA GLU A 241 -31.58 -29.05 15.19
C GLU A 241 -32.26 -30.34 15.66
N GLU A 242 -31.57 -31.13 16.49
CA GLU A 242 -32.08 -32.36 17.09
C GLU A 242 -33.28 -32.06 18.00
N ALA A 243 -33.16 -31.09 18.91
CA ALA A 243 -34.26 -30.69 19.82
C ALA A 243 -35.48 -30.07 19.09
N LYS A 244 -35.34 -29.64 17.84
CA LYS A 244 -36.47 -29.17 17.01
C LYS A 244 -37.20 -30.30 16.28
N LYS A 245 -36.57 -31.48 16.14
CA LYS A 245 -37.15 -32.64 15.46
C LYS A 245 -38.07 -33.48 16.36
N ASP A 246 -38.04 -33.25 17.67
CA ASP A 246 -38.91 -33.98 18.62
C ASP A 246 -40.39 -33.63 18.40
N PRO A 247 -41.30 -34.62 18.27
CA PRO A 247 -42.68 -34.39 17.81
C PRO A 247 -43.57 -33.62 18.82
N GLU A 248 -43.34 -33.77 20.13
CA GLU A 248 -44.19 -33.10 21.15
C GLU A 248 -43.63 -31.76 21.63
N LYS A 249 -42.31 -31.67 21.79
CA LYS A 249 -41.63 -30.49 22.37
C LYS A 249 -40.89 -29.65 21.32
N GLY A 250 -40.64 -30.19 20.14
CA GLY A 250 -39.86 -29.55 19.09
C GLY A 250 -40.49 -28.28 18.57
N GLU A 251 -41.81 -28.22 18.42
CA GLU A 251 -42.49 -26.99 18.00
C GLU A 251 -42.37 -25.86 19.04
N ALA A 252 -42.52 -26.19 20.33
CA ALA A 252 -42.40 -25.23 21.41
C ALA A 252 -40.94 -24.73 21.53
N VAL A 253 -39.96 -25.62 21.38
CA VAL A 253 -38.53 -25.28 21.37
C VAL A 253 -38.18 -24.44 20.13
N ALA A 254 -38.72 -24.78 18.96
CA ALA A 254 -38.53 -24.03 17.72
C ALA A 254 -39.08 -22.61 17.83
N LYS A 255 -40.31 -22.46 18.34
CA LYS A 255 -40.94 -21.16 18.59
C LYS A 255 -40.14 -20.35 19.62
N LYS A 256 -39.78 -20.93 20.77
CA LYS A 256 -38.96 -20.23 21.78
C LYS A 256 -37.61 -19.78 21.21
N HIS A 257 -36.94 -20.63 20.44
CA HIS A 257 -35.65 -20.31 19.84
C HIS A 257 -35.77 -19.27 18.73
N SER A 258 -36.83 -19.31 17.91
CA SER A 258 -37.03 -18.32 16.85
C SER A 258 -37.28 -16.92 17.43
N TRP A 259 -38.10 -16.80 18.48
CA TRP A 259 -38.31 -15.54 19.20
C TRP A 259 -37.04 -15.04 19.88
N LYS A 260 -36.29 -15.91 20.57
CA LYS A 260 -35.00 -15.54 21.18
C LYS A 260 -33.97 -15.08 20.14
N ALA A 261 -33.90 -15.76 18.99
CA ALA A 261 -33.00 -15.39 17.91
C ALA A 261 -33.44 -14.08 17.23
N ALA A 262 -34.73 -13.84 17.04
CA ALA A 262 -35.27 -12.59 16.52
C ALA A 262 -34.97 -11.41 17.46
N ALA A 263 -35.19 -11.58 18.77
CA ALA A 263 -34.84 -10.58 19.78
C ALA A 263 -33.33 -10.29 19.79
N SER A 264 -32.49 -11.33 19.73
CA SER A 264 -31.02 -11.17 19.66
C SER A 264 -30.57 -10.44 18.39
N ARG A 265 -31.20 -10.71 17.24
CA ARG A 265 -30.94 -10.01 15.98
C ARG A 265 -31.40 -8.54 16.04
N ALA A 266 -32.56 -8.27 16.61
CA ALA A 266 -33.07 -6.91 16.83
C ALA A 266 -32.17 -6.11 17.80
N ALA A 267 -31.56 -6.79 18.78
CA ALA A 267 -30.55 -6.21 19.66
C ALA A 267 -29.17 -6.00 18.98
N GLY A 268 -29.02 -6.37 17.70
CA GLY A 268 -27.80 -6.20 16.89
C GLY A 268 -26.76 -7.31 17.01
N VAL A 269 -27.08 -8.45 17.65
CA VAL A 269 -26.18 -9.60 17.77
C VAL A 269 -26.25 -10.47 16.51
N LYS A 270 -25.09 -10.76 15.90
CA LYS A 270 -24.99 -11.69 14.75
C LYS A 270 -25.16 -13.13 15.22
N VAL A 271 -26.32 -13.70 14.93
CA VAL A 271 -26.69 -15.08 15.30
C VAL A 271 -26.24 -16.05 14.20
N HIS A 272 -25.51 -17.12 14.57
CA HIS A 272 -24.97 -18.14 13.66
C HIS A 272 -25.48 -19.54 14.05
N ASP A 273 -26.65 -19.93 13.55
CA ASP A 273 -27.32 -21.17 13.97
C ASP A 273 -27.26 -22.29 12.91
N ASP A 274 -26.78 -22.01 11.70
CA ASP A 274 -26.84 -22.97 10.58
C ASP A 274 -25.65 -23.94 10.59
N PRO A 275 -25.87 -25.25 10.81
CA PRO A 275 -24.78 -26.23 10.90
C PRO A 275 -24.04 -26.41 9.57
N LYS A 276 -24.74 -26.25 8.43
CA LYS A 276 -24.15 -26.33 7.08
C LYS A 276 -23.14 -25.19 6.84
N LEU A 277 -23.51 -23.95 7.18
CA LEU A 277 -22.63 -22.78 7.01
C LEU A 277 -21.43 -22.82 7.96
N LEU A 278 -21.64 -23.27 9.21
CA LEU A 278 -20.55 -23.45 10.17
C LEU A 278 -19.54 -24.49 9.68
N LYS A 279 -20.00 -25.64 9.14
CA LYS A 279 -19.12 -26.64 8.50
C LYS A 279 -18.32 -26.06 7.34
N GLN A 280 -18.96 -25.29 6.45
CA GLN A 280 -18.28 -24.64 5.33
C GLN A 280 -17.25 -23.61 5.79
N SER A 281 -17.55 -22.83 6.83
CA SER A 281 -16.60 -21.87 7.40
C SER A 281 -15.39 -22.57 7.98
N ILE A 282 -15.57 -23.67 8.72
CA ILE A 282 -14.47 -24.47 9.27
C ILE A 282 -13.62 -25.05 8.14
N HIS A 283 -14.25 -25.54 7.07
CA HIS A 283 -13.53 -26.06 5.90
C HIS A 283 -12.70 -24.99 5.19
N LYS A 284 -13.27 -23.80 4.97
CA LYS A 284 -12.54 -22.65 4.39
C LYS A 284 -11.35 -22.25 5.25
N GLU A 285 -11.49 -22.28 6.56
CA GLU A 285 -10.42 -21.98 7.50
C GLU A 285 -9.31 -23.03 7.46
N LYS A 286 -9.66 -24.33 7.47
CA LYS A 286 -8.69 -25.43 7.29
C LYS A 286 -7.90 -25.30 5.98
N LYS A 287 -8.59 -25.10 4.85
CA LYS A 287 -7.95 -24.85 3.54
C LYS A 287 -7.02 -23.65 3.55
N ARG A 288 -7.40 -22.57 4.26
CA ARG A 288 -6.53 -21.39 4.40
C ARG A 288 -5.28 -21.71 5.21
N HIS A 289 -5.42 -22.49 6.29
CA HIS A 289 -4.29 -22.94 7.09
C HIS A 289 -3.36 -23.87 6.31
N GLU A 290 -3.89 -24.83 5.56
CA GLU A 290 -3.12 -25.74 4.68
C GLU A 290 -2.29 -24.95 3.67
N LYS A 291 -2.91 -24.02 2.92
CA LYS A 291 -2.21 -23.15 1.96
C LYS A 291 -1.12 -22.31 2.61
N ASN A 292 -1.34 -21.85 3.84
CA ASN A 292 -0.35 -21.08 4.58
C ASN A 292 0.81 -21.97 5.05
N ALA A 293 0.52 -23.20 5.47
CA ALA A 293 1.52 -24.18 5.86
C ALA A 293 2.38 -24.61 4.67
N GLU A 294 1.77 -24.90 3.51
CA GLU A 294 2.48 -25.21 2.25
C GLU A 294 3.41 -24.07 1.85
N LYS A 295 2.92 -22.83 1.79
CA LYS A 295 3.76 -21.65 1.50
C LYS A 295 4.89 -21.46 2.51
N TRP A 296 4.68 -21.83 3.77
CA TRP A 296 5.73 -21.78 4.77
C TRP A 296 6.80 -22.84 4.51
N LYS A 297 6.38 -24.07 4.19
CA LYS A 297 7.30 -25.16 3.80
C LYS A 297 8.11 -24.79 2.56
N GLU A 298 7.47 -24.28 1.50
CA GLU A 298 8.16 -23.80 0.29
C GLU A 298 9.23 -22.73 0.60
N ARG A 299 8.94 -21.81 1.54
CA ARG A 299 9.92 -20.81 1.96
C ARG A 299 11.09 -21.42 2.72
N VAL A 300 10.84 -22.36 3.61
CA VAL A 300 11.89 -23.07 4.36
C VAL A 300 12.77 -23.86 3.39
N GLU A 301 12.18 -24.63 2.48
CA GLU A 301 12.89 -25.39 1.45
C GLU A 301 13.71 -24.47 0.55
N SER A 302 13.17 -23.32 0.12
CA SER A 302 13.92 -22.36 -0.69
C SER A 302 15.14 -21.81 0.05
N ARG A 303 15.01 -21.57 1.37
CA ARG A 303 16.12 -21.11 2.21
C ARG A 303 17.17 -22.20 2.39
N GLU A 304 16.76 -23.45 2.55
CA GLU A 304 17.65 -24.60 2.68
C GLU A 304 18.42 -24.84 1.38
N LYS A 305 17.74 -24.87 0.22
CA LYS A 305 18.38 -24.95 -1.10
C LYS A 305 19.41 -23.85 -1.31
N LEU A 306 19.07 -22.59 -1.01
CA LEU A 306 20.04 -21.48 -1.12
C LEU A 306 21.23 -21.61 -0.16
N LYS A 307 21.04 -22.24 1.00
CA LYS A 307 22.12 -22.51 1.96
C LYS A 307 23.01 -23.64 1.44
N GLU A 308 22.42 -24.71 0.93
CA GLU A 308 23.10 -25.86 0.33
C GLU A 308 23.89 -25.45 -0.91
N GLU A 309 23.31 -24.71 -1.84
CA GLU A 309 24.02 -24.20 -3.03
C GLU A 309 25.24 -23.35 -2.64
N LYS A 310 25.11 -22.51 -1.60
CA LYS A 310 26.26 -21.73 -1.09
C LYS A 310 27.32 -22.61 -0.46
N GLN A 311 26.92 -23.68 0.23
CA GLN A 311 27.84 -24.65 0.82
C GLN A 311 28.53 -25.48 -0.27
N GLN A 312 27.80 -25.94 -1.29
CA GLN A 312 28.33 -26.65 -2.45
C GLN A 312 29.35 -25.79 -3.20
N LYS A 313 29.03 -24.53 -3.52
CA LYS A 313 29.99 -23.60 -4.14
C LYS A 313 31.25 -23.38 -3.31
N ARG A 314 31.13 -23.37 -1.98
CA ARG A 314 32.32 -23.28 -1.10
C ARG A 314 33.13 -24.57 -1.16
N ALA A 315 32.49 -25.73 -1.14
CA ALA A 315 33.16 -27.02 -1.25
C ALA A 315 33.87 -27.17 -2.60
N GLU A 316 33.23 -26.79 -3.70
CA GLU A 316 33.80 -26.74 -5.06
C GLU A 316 35.04 -25.83 -5.11
N ASN A 317 34.93 -24.58 -4.65
CA ASN A 317 36.07 -23.66 -4.61
C ASN A 317 37.24 -24.18 -3.75
N ILE A 318 36.95 -24.87 -2.65
CA ILE A 318 37.97 -25.50 -1.80
C ILE A 318 38.63 -26.66 -2.56
N ALA A 319 37.84 -27.52 -3.21
CA ALA A 319 38.32 -28.64 -4.00
C ALA A 319 39.18 -28.16 -5.18
N GLU A 320 38.75 -27.12 -5.90
CA GLU A 320 39.52 -26.47 -6.97
C GLU A 320 40.84 -25.92 -6.44
N ARG A 321 40.84 -25.23 -5.29
CA ARG A 321 42.07 -24.73 -4.67
C ARG A 321 43.02 -25.87 -4.29
N ILE A 322 42.49 -26.98 -3.78
CA ILE A 322 43.28 -28.19 -3.48
C ILE A 322 43.87 -28.76 -4.78
N HIS A 323 43.06 -28.88 -5.84
CA HIS A 323 43.49 -29.37 -7.14
C HIS A 323 44.59 -28.48 -7.75
N GLN A 324 44.41 -27.15 -7.76
CA GLN A 324 45.42 -26.20 -8.23
C GLN A 324 46.73 -26.32 -7.44
N LYS A 325 46.68 -26.53 -6.11
CA LYS A 325 47.87 -26.78 -5.31
C LYS A 325 48.57 -28.09 -5.70
N LYS A 326 47.81 -29.16 -5.98
CA LYS A 326 48.36 -30.43 -6.49
C LYS A 326 49.02 -30.24 -7.86
N MET A 327 48.33 -29.60 -8.81
CA MET A 327 48.87 -29.32 -10.15
C MET A 327 50.13 -28.45 -10.11
N ARG A 328 50.18 -27.43 -9.24
CA ARG A 328 51.40 -26.62 -9.04
C ARG A 328 52.57 -27.45 -8.48
N LYS A 329 52.31 -28.44 -7.62
CA LYS A 329 53.36 -29.35 -7.13
C LYS A 329 53.85 -30.29 -8.25
N ILE A 330 52.93 -30.82 -9.04
CA ILE A 330 53.24 -31.66 -10.21
C ILE A 330 54.07 -30.86 -11.23
N ALA A 331 53.61 -29.67 -11.64
CA ALA A 331 54.33 -28.81 -12.57
C ALA A 331 55.71 -28.38 -12.04
N LYS A 332 55.88 -28.17 -10.73
CA LYS A 332 57.21 -27.92 -10.14
C LYS A 332 58.12 -29.14 -10.23
N ARG A 333 57.58 -30.36 -10.04
CA ARG A 333 58.34 -31.61 -10.19
C ARG A 333 58.73 -31.83 -11.64
N GLU A 334 57.80 -31.70 -12.57
CA GLU A 334 58.06 -31.79 -14.01
C GLU A 334 59.06 -30.73 -14.46
N LYS A 335 58.89 -29.46 -14.07
CA LYS A 335 59.88 -28.41 -14.40
C LYS A 335 61.28 -28.72 -13.86
N LYS A 336 61.40 -29.36 -12.70
CA LYS A 336 62.71 -29.82 -12.17
C LYS A 336 63.26 -30.99 -12.98
N LEU A 337 62.41 -31.93 -13.38
CA LEU A 337 62.79 -33.07 -14.21
C LEU A 337 63.23 -32.64 -15.62
N LEU A 338 62.51 -31.69 -16.21
CA LEU A 338 62.79 -31.11 -17.53
C LEU A 338 63.84 -29.99 -17.53
N ARG A 339 64.41 -29.61 -16.38
CA ARG A 339 65.41 -28.54 -16.31
C ARG A 339 66.73 -29.07 -16.90
N PRO A 340 67.26 -28.49 -18.00
CA PRO A 340 68.53 -28.94 -18.57
C PRO A 340 69.64 -28.73 -17.52
N GLY A 341 70.24 -29.83 -17.07
CA GLY A 341 71.45 -29.79 -16.23
C GLY A 341 72.70 -29.64 -17.08
N PHE A 342 73.87 -29.64 -16.43
CA PHE A 342 75.19 -29.62 -17.06
C PHE A 342 75.43 -30.82 -18.00
N GLU A 343 74.69 -31.92 -17.83
CA GLU A 343 74.78 -33.15 -18.64
C GLU A 343 73.64 -33.31 -19.67
N GLY A 344 72.79 -32.29 -19.87
CA GLY A 344 71.63 -32.38 -20.77
C GLY A 344 70.40 -33.04 -20.13
N ARG A 345 69.34 -33.27 -20.94
CA ARG A 345 68.05 -33.82 -20.48
C ARG A 345 68.23 -35.31 -20.13
N LYS A 346 68.02 -35.71 -18.88
CA LYS A 346 67.87 -37.14 -18.52
C LYS A 346 66.45 -37.60 -18.87
N GLU A 347 66.30 -38.32 -19.98
CA GLU A 347 65.15 -39.17 -20.23
C GLU A 347 65.29 -40.44 -19.38
N GLY A 348 64.64 -40.49 -18.21
CA GLY A 348 64.56 -41.71 -17.41
C GLY A 348 64.77 -41.52 -15.90
N TYR A 349 64.18 -42.43 -15.10
CA TYR A 349 64.47 -42.56 -13.68
C TYR A 349 65.73 -43.42 -13.51
N ILE A 350 66.62 -43.04 -12.58
CA ILE A 350 67.91 -43.72 -12.31
C ILE A 350 67.75 -45.15 -11.74
N ASN A 351 66.52 -45.64 -11.53
CA ASN A 351 66.23 -46.94 -10.92
C ASN A 351 65.54 -47.91 -11.92
N GLU A 352 65.90 -47.83 -13.19
CA GLU A 352 65.60 -48.88 -14.18
C GLU A 352 66.92 -49.60 -14.50
N ASP A 353 67.38 -50.42 -13.56
CA ASP A 353 68.33 -51.55 -13.74
C ASP A 353 68.19 -52.51 -12.53
#